data_AF-A0A4P7L3K1-F1
#
_entry.id   AF-A0A4P7L3K1-F1
#
_cell.length_a   1.000
_cell.length_b   1.000
_cell.length_c   1.000
_cell.angle_alpha   90.00
_cell.angle_beta   90.00
_cell.angle_gamma   90.00
#
_symmetry.space_group_name_H-M   'P 1'
#
loop_
_entity.id
_entity.type
_entity.pdbx_description
1 polymer ?
#
loop_
_entity_poly.entity_id
_entity_poly.type
_entity_poly.pdbx_seq_one_letter_code
_entity_poly.pdbx_strand_id
1 'polypeptide(L)' 'MSKQKILSAGRPTLKNKEKMLASLSDDIQLKRVNFDLTFDNHLKLKMYAAKRGKTIKEVLTEFVEHLPE' A
#
# COMPACT_ATOMS: atom_id res chain seq x y z
N MET A 1 -25.64 -35.85 -25.63
CA MET A 1 -24.29 -36.40 -25.45
C MET A 1 -23.25 -35.32 -25.75
N SER A 2 -22.37 -35.05 -24.77
CA SER A 2 -21.01 -34.43 -24.83
C SER A 2 -20.81 -33.10 -25.57
N LYS A 3 -20.55 -31.96 -24.90
CA LYS A 3 -19.23 -31.45 -24.43
C LYS A 3 -18.13 -31.61 -25.51
N GLN A 4 -17.39 -30.58 -25.91
CA GLN A 4 -16.31 -30.00 -25.09
C GLN A 4 -15.83 -28.64 -25.64
N LYS A 5 -15.84 -27.61 -24.77
CA LYS A 5 -14.98 -26.42 -24.90
C LYS A 5 -13.55 -26.91 -24.72
N ILE A 6 -12.74 -26.85 -25.77
CA ILE A 6 -11.31 -27.18 -25.74
C ILE A 6 -10.63 -26.05 -24.96
N LEU A 7 -10.64 -26.17 -23.63
CA LEU A 7 -9.79 -25.36 -22.77
C LEU A 7 -8.39 -25.96 -22.87
N SER A 8 -7.51 -25.25 -23.56
CA SER A 8 -6.10 -25.60 -23.71
C SER A 8 -5.48 -25.79 -22.34
N ALA A 9 -5.12 -27.03 -22.00
CA ALA A 9 -4.33 -27.38 -20.83
C ALA A 9 -2.86 -27.03 -21.07
N GLY A 10 -2.58 -25.73 -21.12
CA GLY A 10 -1.22 -25.19 -21.04
C GLY A 10 -0.86 -24.92 -19.59
N ARG A 11 0.34 -25.37 -19.15
CA ARG A 11 0.89 -25.05 -17.82
C ARG A 11 0.80 -23.54 -17.59
N PRO A 12 0.15 -23.03 -16.52
CA PRO A 12 0.23 -21.62 -16.16
C PRO A 12 1.65 -21.36 -15.65
N THR A 13 2.55 -21.07 -16.59
CA THR A 13 3.96 -20.84 -16.30
C THR A 13 4.28 -19.39 -16.65
N LEU A 14 4.76 -18.70 -15.61
CA LEU A 14 5.61 -17.50 -15.65
C LEU A 14 4.96 -16.11 -15.60
N LYS A 15 3.72 -15.87 -16.06
CA LYS A 15 3.16 -14.50 -16.02
C LYS A 15 2.55 -14.05 -14.68
N ASN A 16 2.38 -14.96 -13.71
CA ASN A 16 1.76 -14.68 -12.41
C ASN A 16 2.70 -14.90 -11.20
N LYS A 17 4.00 -15.15 -11.42
CA LYS A 17 4.94 -15.38 -10.30
C LYS A 17 5.17 -14.12 -9.45
N GLU A 18 5.19 -12.95 -10.08
CA GLU A 18 5.39 -11.67 -9.41
C GLU A 18 4.23 -11.35 -8.45
N LYS A 19 2.99 -11.64 -8.86
CA LYS A 19 1.79 -11.45 -8.02
C LYS A 19 1.73 -12.42 -6.82
N MET A 20 2.34 -13.60 -6.92
CA MET A 20 2.37 -14.55 -5.80
C MET A 20 3.48 -14.24 -4.79
N LEU A 21 4.66 -13.78 -5.24
CA LEU A 21 5.75 -13.38 -4.35
C LEU A 21 5.42 -12.13 -3.52
N ALA A 22 4.63 -11.20 -4.08
CA ALA A 22 4.13 -10.03 -3.34
C ALA A 22 3.20 -10.41 -2.17
N SER A 23 2.56 -11.58 -2.22
CA SER A 23 1.61 -12.05 -1.19
C SER A 23 2.27 -12.78 -0.02
N LEU A 24 3.60 -12.99 -0.06
CA LEU A 24 4.37 -13.72 0.97
C LEU A 24 5.28 -12.82 1.81
N SER A 25 5.37 -11.53 1.50
CA SER A 25 6.00 -10.57 2.42
C SER A 25 5.01 -10.36 3.56
N ASP A 26 5.43 -10.54 4.82
CA ASP A 26 4.59 -10.33 6.01
C ASP A 26 3.68 -9.11 5.81
N ASP A 27 2.40 -9.36 5.53
CA ASP A 27 1.42 -8.33 5.27
C ASP A 27 1.13 -7.66 6.61
N ILE A 28 1.95 -6.65 6.95
CA ILE A 28 1.62 -5.71 8.01
C ILE A 28 0.23 -5.17 7.66
N GLN A 29 -0.78 -5.50 8.47
CA GLN A 29 -2.15 -5.09 8.21
C GLN A 29 -2.26 -3.56 8.31
N LEU A 30 -2.08 -2.88 7.19
CA LEU A 30 -2.19 -1.42 7.12
C LEU A 30 -3.67 -1.03 7.21
N LYS A 31 -4.03 -0.32 8.28
CA LYS A 31 -5.35 0.32 8.41
C LYS A 31 -5.28 1.75 7.89
N ARG A 32 -6.17 2.09 6.97
CA ARG A 32 -6.36 3.47 6.52
C ARG A 32 -7.12 4.24 7.60
N VAL A 33 -6.59 5.39 8.00
CA VAL A 33 -7.28 6.34 8.88
C VAL A 33 -8.00 7.40 8.03
N ASN A 34 -9.18 7.82 8.47
CA ASN A 34 -9.86 8.98 7.88
C ASN A 34 -9.33 10.25 8.55
N PHE A 35 -8.92 11.24 7.76
CA PHE A 35 -8.30 12.45 8.29
C PHE A 35 -8.58 13.64 7.39
N ASP A 36 -9.16 14.68 7.99
CA ASP A 36 -9.46 15.95 7.34
C ASP A 36 -8.57 17.04 7.91
N LEU A 37 -7.98 17.84 7.02
CA LEU A 37 -7.20 19.02 7.38
C LEU A 37 -7.74 20.23 6.64
N THR A 38 -7.65 21.39 7.28
CA THR A 38 -7.78 22.66 6.57
C THR A 38 -6.65 22.81 5.55
N PHE A 39 -6.87 23.61 4.51
CA PHE A 39 -5.87 23.86 3.47
C PHE A 39 -4.53 24.34 4.05
N ASP A 40 -4.58 25.28 5.01
CA ASP A 40 -3.39 25.82 5.66
C ASP A 40 -2.59 24.76 6.42
N ASN A 41 -3.28 23.85 7.12
CA ASN A 41 -2.62 22.78 7.85
C ASN A 41 -2.02 21.73 6.91
N HIS A 42 -2.72 21.40 5.82
CA HIS A 42 -2.18 20.53 4.79
C HIS A 42 -0.94 21.14 4.11
N LEU A 43 -0.96 22.45 3.82
CA LEU A 43 0.19 23.16 3.24
C LEU A 43 1.39 23.14 4.19
N LYS A 44 1.18 23.46 5.48
CA LYS A 44 2.22 23.37 6.52
C LYS A 44 2.81 21.97 6.60
N LEU A 45 1.97 20.94 6.62
CA LEU A 45 2.39 19.55 6.68
C LEU A 45 3.22 19.16 5.45
N LYS A 46 2.78 19.57 4.25
CA LYS A 46 3.51 19.31 3.00
C LYS A 46 4.86 20.02 2.97
N MET A 47 4.93 21.28 3.39
CA MET A 47 6.20 22.02 3.49
C MET A 47 7.14 21.39 4.52
N TYR A 48 6.62 20.95 5.67
CA TYR A 48 7.41 20.28 6.70
C TYR A 48 8.02 18.97 6.19
N ALA A 49 7.22 18.14 5.52
CA ALA A 49 7.66 16.89 4.92
C ALA A 49 8.75 17.14 3.85
N ALA A 50 8.51 18.09 2.94
CA ALA A 50 9.46 18.45 1.89
C ALA A 50 10.81 18.94 2.44
N LYS A 51 10.81 19.76 3.49
CA LYS A 51 12.05 20.26 4.13
C LYS A 51 12.91 19.13 4.73
N ARG A 52 12.30 18.01 5.10
CA ARG A 52 12.98 16.85 5.71
C ARG A 52 13.26 15.72 4.71
N GLY A 53 12.89 15.89 3.44
CA GLY A 53 12.98 14.84 2.44
C GLY A 53 12.05 13.64 2.71
N LYS A 54 10.98 13.84 3.49
CA LYS A 54 10.02 12.80 3.88
C LYS A 54 8.69 12.99 3.16
N THR A 55 7.91 11.93 3.11
CA THR A 55 6.50 11.98 2.71
C THR A 55 5.60 12.35 3.88
N ILE A 56 4.40 12.84 3.59
CA ILE A 56 3.39 13.10 4.63
C ILE A 56 3.07 11.82 5.41
N LYS A 57 3.06 10.66 4.74
CA LYS A 57 2.85 9.35 5.37
C LYS A 57 3.91 9.08 6.42
N GLU A 58 5.19 9.18 6.06
CA GLU A 58 6.31 8.93 7.00
C GLU A 58 6.26 9.88 8.20
N VAL A 59 6.00 11.16 7.96
CA VAL A 59 5.86 12.14 9.05
C VAL A 59 4.75 11.75 10.03
N LEU A 60 3.59 11.33 9.51
CA LEU A 60 2.47 10.91 10.36
C LEU A 60 2.73 9.57 11.04
N THR A 61 3.37 8.61 10.35
CA THR A 61 3.75 7.33 10.94
C THR A 61 4.73 7.53 12.09
N GLU A 62 5.80 8.30 11.89
CA GLU A 62 6.76 8.64 12.93
C GLU A 62 6.08 9.35 14.10
N PHE A 63 5.16 10.29 13.83
CA PHE A 63 4.43 10.97 14.89
C PHE A 63 3.62 9.99 15.74
N VAL A 64 2.93 9.03 15.12
CA VAL A 64 2.14 8.01 15.82
C VAL A 64 3.03 7.07 16.64
N GLU A 65 4.21 6.70 16.15
CA GLU A 65 5.18 5.87 16.87
C GLU A 65 5.74 6.54 18.14
N HIS A 66 5.71 7.88 18.22
CA HIS A 66 6.19 8.64 19.37
C HIS A 66 5.08 9.03 20.36
N LEU A 67 3.84 8.55 20.17
CA LEU A 67 2.75 8.81 21.12
C LEU A 67 2.97 8.01 22.43
N PRO A 68 2.69 8.60 23.61
CA PRO A 68 2.69 7.86 24.86
C PRO A 68 1.54 6.83 24.89
N GLU A 69 1.71 5.76 25.68
CA GLU A 69 0.64 4.79 25.98
C GLU A 69 -0.41 5.36 26.95
#